data_AF-A0A3C1FTX3-F1
#
_entry.id   AF-A0A3C1FTX3-F1
#
_cell.length_a   1.000
_cell.length_b   1.000
_cell.length_c   1.000
_cell.angle_alpha   90.00
_cell.angle_beta   90.00
_cell.angle_gamma   90.00
#
_symmetry.space_group_name_H-M   'P 1'
#
loop_
_entity.id
_entity.type
_entity.pdbx_description
1 polymer ?
#
loop_
_entity_poly.entity_id
_entity_poly.type
_entity_poly.pdbx_seq_one_letter_code
_entity_poly.pdbx_strand_id
1 'polypeptide(L)' 'MEAALAAQGRELLVVDPDEKKDDMVRDLHEVITSLCARRYGKRSATNRAKRTVAVATGQ' A
#
# COMPACT_ATOMS: atom_id res chain seq x y z
N MET A 1 1.39 1.47 -15.97
CA MET A 1 0.19 0.74 -16.46
C MET A 1 -0.43 1.47 -17.63
N GLU A 2 -0.65 2.78 -17.53
CA GLU A 2 -1.14 3.63 -18.63
C GLU A 2 -0.37 3.41 -19.94
N ALA A 3 0.96 3.51 -19.93
CA ALA A 3 1.78 3.27 -21.12
C ALA A 3 1.60 1.85 -21.72
N ALA A 4 1.38 0.84 -20.88
CA ALA A 4 1.16 -0.53 -21.34
C ALA A 4 -0.23 -0.71 -21.95
N LEU A 5 -1.25 -0.02 -21.43
CA LEU A 5 -2.61 -0.05 -21.97
C LEU A 5 -2.71 0.76 -23.27
N ALA A 6 -2.06 1.92 -23.33
CA ALA A 6 -1.96 2.72 -24.54
C ALA A 6 -1.28 1.94 -25.68
N ALA A 7 -0.21 1.19 -25.38
CA ALA A 7 0.43 0.31 -26.34
C ALA A 7 -0.49 -0.81 -26.88
N GLN A 8 -1.55 -1.14 -26.14
CA GLN A 8 -2.58 -2.11 -26.53
C GLN A 8 -3.83 -1.46 -27.14
N GLY A 9 -3.85 -0.13 -27.33
CA GLY A 9 -5.03 0.61 -27.80
C GLY A 9 -6.18 0.64 -26.77
N ARG A 10 -5.87 0.54 -25.48
CA ARG A 10 -6.84 0.54 -24.37
C ARG A 10 -6.62 1.75 -23.48
N GLU A 11 -7.70 2.25 -22.89
CA GLU A 11 -7.70 3.41 -21.99
C GLU A 11 -8.29 3.05 -20.62
N LEU A 12 -7.79 3.70 -19.56
CA LEU A 12 -8.31 3.61 -18.19
C LEU A 12 -9.13 4.86 -17.90
N LEU A 13 -10.44 4.71 -17.68
CA LEU A 13 -11.32 5.78 -17.23
C LEU A 13 -11.39 5.80 -15.71
N VAL A 14 -10.99 6.93 -15.11
CA VAL A 14 -11.16 7.18 -13.67
C VAL A 14 -12.53 7.83 -13.46
N VAL A 15 -13.46 7.08 -12.84
CA VAL A 15 -14.84 7.54 -12.60
C VAL A 15 -14.92 8.48 -11.40
N ASP A 16 -14.06 8.28 -10.41
CA ASP A 16 -13.93 9.13 -9.23
C ASP A 16 -12.44 9.44 -9.03
N PRO A 17 -12.03 10.71 -9.16
CA PRO A 17 -10.62 11.10 -9.01
C PRO A 17 -10.18 11.19 -7.54
N ASP A 18 -11.11 11.17 -6.59
CA ASP A 18 -10.77 11.39 -5.19
C ASP A 18 -10.14 10.13 -4.56
N GLU A 19 -9.08 10.35 -3.78
CA GLU A 19 -8.44 9.26 -3.05
C GLU A 19 -9.34 8.80 -1.89
N LYS A 20 -9.67 7.52 -1.90
CA LYS A 20 -10.40 6.89 -0.82
C LYS A 20 -9.46 6.62 0.35
N LYS A 21 -9.75 7.19 1.52
CA LYS A 21 -8.88 7.13 2.71
C LYS A 21 -9.23 6.02 3.71
N ASP A 22 -10.31 5.27 3.46
CA ASP A 22 -10.84 4.28 4.41
C ASP A 22 -9.98 3.01 4.51
N ASP A 23 -9.12 2.75 3.53
CA ASP A 23 -8.20 1.62 3.49
C ASP A 23 -6.71 1.97 3.51
N MET A 24 -6.35 3.25 3.42
CA MET A 24 -4.95 3.69 3.42
C MET A 24 -4.11 3.10 4.57
N VAL A 25 -4.66 3.05 5.79
CA VAL A 25 -3.98 2.48 6.96
C VAL A 25 -3.73 0.98 6.79
N ARG A 26 -4.71 0.26 6.23
CA ARG A 26 -4.62 -1.19 5.98
C ARG A 26 -3.58 -1.48 4.91
N ASP A 27 -3.63 -0.75 3.80
CA ASP A 27 -2.70 -0.93 2.68
C ASP A 27 -1.26 -0.64 3.10
N LEU A 28 -1.04 0.45 3.86
CA LEU A 28 0.26 0.78 4.41
C LEU A 28 0.75 -0.30 5.38
N HIS A 29 -0.14 -0.84 6.22
CA HIS A 29 0.18 -1.93 7.12
C HIS A 29 0.64 -3.20 6.38
N GLU A 30 -0.03 -3.57 5.29
CA GLU A 30 0.34 -4.74 4.47
C GLU A 30 1.70 -4.57 3.79
N VAL A 31 1.94 -3.41 3.18
CA VAL A 31 3.23 -3.09 2.53
C VAL A 31 4.38 -3.14 3.54
N ILE A 32 4.22 -2.49 4.69
CA ILE A 32 5.27 -2.47 5.72
C ILE A 32 5.45 -3.86 6.35
N THR A 33 4.37 -4.63 6.52
CA THR A 33 4.47 -6.02 7.01
C THR A 33 5.28 -6.88 6.04
N SER A 34 5.00 -6.79 4.73
CA SER A 34 5.76 -7.49 3.69
C SER A 34 7.24 -7.09 3.70
N LEU A 35 7.53 -5.79 3.79
CA LEU A 35 8.89 -5.27 3.91
C LEU A 35 9.60 -5.80 5.16
N CYS A 36 8.94 -5.74 6.32
CA CYS A 36 9.53 -6.20 7.57
C CYS A 36 9.73 -7.72 7.58
N ALA A 37 8.84 -8.49 6.95
CA ALA A 37 8.99 -9.93 6.81
C ALA A 37 10.22 -10.28 5.96
N ARG A 38 10.47 -9.54 4.87
CA ARG A 38 11.65 -9.70 4.00
C ARG A 38 12.95 -9.28 4.70
N ARG A 39 12.93 -8.17 5.44
CA ARG A 39 14.14 -7.59 6.05
C ARG A 39 14.52 -8.18 7.41
N TYR A 40 13.54 -8.61 8.20
CA TYR A 40 13.69 -8.97 9.62
C TYR A 40 13.07 -10.33 9.97
N GLY A 41 12.50 -11.03 9.00
CA GLY A 41 11.80 -12.29 9.21
C GLY A 41 10.37 -12.12 9.70
N LYS A 42 9.55 -13.15 9.47
CA LYS A 42 8.09 -13.12 9.69
C LYS A 42 7.68 -12.90 11.15
N ARG A 43 8.46 -13.40 12.11
CA ARG A 43 8.10 -13.36 13.54
C ARG A 43 7.93 -11.95 14.11
N SER A 44 8.70 -10.98 13.62
CA SER A 44 8.65 -9.60 14.11
C SER A 44 7.91 -8.63 13.18
N ALA A 45 7.52 -9.09 11.99
CA ALA A 45 7.07 -8.24 10.90
C ALA A 45 5.79 -7.46 11.24
N THR A 46 4.77 -8.14 11.75
CA THR A 46 3.47 -7.54 12.09
C THR A 46 3.61 -6.48 13.19
N ASN A 47 4.30 -6.79 14.28
CA ASN A 47 4.46 -5.84 15.38
C ASN A 47 5.28 -4.61 14.97
N ARG A 48 6.29 -4.79 14.11
CA ARG A 48 7.07 -3.68 13.56
C ARG A 48 6.22 -2.83 12.63
N ALA A 49 5.44 -3.46 11.74
CA ALA A 49 4.57 -2.75 10.82
C ALA A 49 3.51 -1.91 11.54
N LYS A 50 2.83 -2.47 12.55
CA LYS A 50 1.87 -1.73 13.38
C LYS A 50 2.47 -0.46 13.98
N ARG A 51 3.68 -0.55 14.57
CA ARG A 51 4.36 0.61 15.16
C ARG A 51 4.73 1.66 14.12
N THR A 52 5.22 1.23 12.95
CA THR A 52 5.56 2.17 11.88
C THR A 52 4.33 2.86 11.31
N VAL A 53 3.22 2.12 11.12
CA VAL A 53 1.95 2.69 10.65
C VAL A 53 1.43 3.72 11.63
N ALA A 54 1.37 3.40 12.93
CA ALA A 54 0.95 4.34 13.97
C ALA A 54 1.72 5.67 13.93
N VAL A 55 3.05 5.59 13.82
CA VAL A 55 3.90 6.78 13.69
C VAL A 55 3.65 7.54 12.38
N ALA A 56 3.46 6.83 11.26
CA ALA A 56 3.26 7.45 9.95
C ALA A 56 1.87 8.10 9.78
N THR A 57 0.85 7.57 10.44
CA THR A 57 -0.54 8.06 10.34
C THR A 57 -0.93 8.96 11.50
N GLY A 58 -0.06 9.13 12.51
CA GLY A 58 -0.34 9.95 13.70
C GLY A 58 -1.37 9.34 14.64
N GLN A 59 -1.53 8.01 14.59
CA GLN A 59 -2.41 7.22 15.45
C GLN A 59 -1.70 6.61 16.65
#